data_AF-A0A8B0SRW2-F1
#
_entry.id   AF-A0A8B0SRW2-F1
#
_cell.length_a   1.000
_cell.length_b   1.000
_cell.length_c   1.000
_cell.angle_alpha   90.00
_cell.angle_beta   90.00
_cell.angle_gamma   90.00
#
_symmetry.space_group_name_H-M   'P 1'
#
loop_
_entity.id
_entity.type
_entity.pdbx_description
1 polymer ?
#
loop_
_entity_poly.entity_id
_entity_poly.type
_entity_poly.pdbx_seq_one_letter_code
_entity_poly.pdbx_strand_id
1 'polypeptide(L)'
;MFTLKEINRIKIIQDVIERRITTRRAAEHLGISDRQCRRLLARYREGGPLGMASRRCGMRGNRQLPPGLADQALELIKTRYADFGPTLAREKARRTPRTVSWQRNCPAHHGAGWLMGSP
;
A
#
# COMPACT_ATOMS: atom_id res chain seq x y z
N MET A 1 13.48 6.01 -2.86
CA MET A 1 13.29 6.71 -4.15
C MET A 1 12.51 7.98 -3.88
N PHE A 2 12.97 9.14 -4.36
CA PHE A 2 12.29 10.42 -4.16
C PHE A 2 11.07 10.54 -5.08
N THR A 3 9.92 10.87 -4.51
CA THR A 3 8.71 11.20 -5.26
C THR A 3 8.79 12.62 -5.83
N LEU A 4 8.01 12.92 -6.87
CA LEU A 4 7.96 14.27 -7.46
C LEU A 4 7.58 15.36 -6.42
N LYS A 5 6.71 15.01 -5.46
CA LYS A 5 6.34 15.90 -4.35
C LYS A 5 7.52 16.19 -3.43
N GLU A 6 8.34 15.19 -3.12
CA GLU A 6 9.54 15.37 -2.30
C GLU A 6 10.59 16.22 -3.01
N ILE A 7 10.77 16.04 -4.33
CA ILE A 7 11.68 16.86 -5.14
C ILE A 7 11.25 18.32 -5.14
N ASN A 8 9.95 18.59 -5.38
CA ASN A 8 9.44 19.97 -5.35
C ASN A 8 9.63 20.62 -3.98
N ARG A 9 9.41 19.85 -2.91
CA ARG A 9 9.58 20.33 -1.54
C ARG A 9 11.03 20.66 -1.21
N ILE A 10 11.99 19.87 -1.69
CA ILE A 10 13.42 20.14 -1.54
C ILE A 10 13.78 21.46 -2.24
N LYS A 11 13.33 21.68 -3.48
CA LYS A 11 13.59 22.93 -4.22
C LYS A 11 13.08 24.15 -3.46
N ILE A 12 11.82 24.13 -3.02
CA ILE A 12 11.21 25.26 -2.30
C ILE A 12 11.96 25.54 -0.99
N ILE A 13 12.36 24.50 -0.25
CA ILE A 13 13.11 24.67 1.00
C ILE A 13 14.52 25.22 0.73
N GLN A 14 15.16 24.80 -0.37
CA GLN A 14 16.44 25.33 -0.80
C GLN A 14 16.33 26.83 -1.13
N ASP A 15 15.27 27.27 -1.83
CA ASP A 15 15.03 28.69 -2.11
C ASP A 15 14.83 29.53 -0.83
N VAL A 16 14.27 28.94 0.23
CA VAL A 16 14.17 29.63 1.55
C VAL A 16 15.56 29.79 2.19
N ILE A 17 16.41 28.77 2.09
CA ILE A 17 17.76 28.80 2.66
C ILE A 17 18.65 29.79 1.91
N GLU A 18 18.51 29.85 0.59
CA GLU A 18 19.14 30.83 -0.29
C GLU A 18 18.53 32.23 -0.17
N ARG A 19 17.56 32.40 0.74
CA ARG A 19 16.86 33.67 1.03
C ARG A 19 16.15 34.28 -0.19
N ARG A 20 15.83 33.48 -1.20
CA ARG A 20 15.07 33.91 -2.38
C ARG A 20 13.59 34.08 -2.08
N ILE A 21 13.06 33.27 -1.16
CA ILE A 21 11.67 33.35 -0.70
C ILE A 21 11.59 33.28 0.83
N THR A 22 10.52 33.85 1.38
CA THR A 22 10.27 33.79 2.83
C THR A 22 9.63 32.46 3.23
N THR A 23 9.78 32.06 4.50
CA THR A 23 9.14 30.86 5.06
C THR A 23 7.62 30.87 4.86
N ARG A 24 6.98 32.03 4.98
CA ARG A 24 5.53 32.19 4.76
C ARG A 24 5.14 31.88 3.32
N ARG A 25 5.86 32.46 2.33
CA ARG A 25 5.63 32.16 0.91
C ARG A 25 5.88 30.68 0.61
N ALA A 26 6.93 30.08 1.17
CA ALA A 26 7.19 28.66 1.00
C ALA A 26 6.06 27.79 1.56
N ALA A 27 5.47 28.15 2.71
CA ALA A 27 4.33 27.47 3.28
C ALA A 27 3.09 27.54 2.35
N GLU A 28 2.84 28.71 1.74
CA GLU A 28 1.78 28.92 0.74
C GLU A 28 2.02 28.07 -0.52
N HIS A 29 3.23 28.08 -1.09
CA HIS A 29 3.59 27.26 -2.26
C HIS A 29 3.44 25.75 -2.00
N LEU A 30 3.69 25.32 -0.75
CA LEU A 30 3.58 23.93 -0.35
C LEU A 30 2.17 23.55 0.13
N GLY A 31 1.25 24.51 0.30
CA GLY A 31 -0.08 24.29 0.85
C GLY A 31 -0.05 23.72 2.29
N ILE A 32 0.92 24.14 3.10
CA ILE A 32 1.11 23.68 4.49
C ILE A 32 1.12 24.83 5.47
N SER A 33 0.98 24.53 6.77
CA SER A 33 1.12 25.57 7.79
C SER A 33 2.57 26.03 7.94
N ASP A 34 2.73 27.28 8.36
CA ASP A 34 4.03 27.89 8.65
C ASP A 34 4.84 27.07 9.69
N ARG A 35 4.16 26.49 10.70
CA ARG A 35 4.77 25.55 11.66
C ARG A 35 5.33 24.29 10.98
N GLN A 36 4.60 23.73 10.02
CA GLN A 36 5.08 22.57 9.24
C GLN A 36 6.27 22.97 8.36
N CYS A 37 6.24 24.15 7.76
CA CYS A 37 7.35 24.68 6.97
C CYS A 37 8.62 24.84 7.83
N ARG A 38 8.52 25.44 9.02
CA ARG A 38 9.65 25.53 9.98
C ARG A 38 10.21 24.17 10.37
N ARG A 39 9.34 23.17 10.60
CA ARG A 39 9.79 21.79 10.88
C ARG A 39 10.55 21.16 9.71
N LEU A 40 10.16 21.43 8.47
CA LEU A 40 10.88 20.96 7.30
C LEU A 40 12.26 21.63 7.18
N LEU A 41 12.34 22.94 7.43
CA LEU A 41 13.60 23.67 7.48
C LEU A 41 14.56 23.09 8.52
N ALA A 42 14.08 22.78 9.73
CA ALA A 42 14.90 22.15 10.77
C ALA A 42 15.44 20.79 10.30
N ARG A 43 14.58 19.93 9.72
CA ARG A 43 15.00 18.63 9.19
C ARG A 43 16.00 18.73 8.04
N TYR A 44 15.81 19.72 7.17
CA TYR A 44 16.75 19.96 6.08
C TYR A 44 18.11 20.41 6.60
N ARG A 45 18.16 21.21 7.66
CA ARG A 45 19.43 21.61 8.29
C ARG A 45 20.14 20.43 8.96
N GLU A 46 19.39 19.50 9.54
CA GLU A 46 19.95 18.31 10.22
C GLU A 46 20.41 17.21 9.25
N GLY A 47 19.62 16.95 8.19
CA GLY A 47 19.80 15.77 7.33
C GLY A 47 19.88 16.07 5.83
N GLY A 48 19.94 17.35 5.45
CA GLY A 48 19.97 17.78 4.06
C GLY A 48 18.77 17.27 3.23
N PRO A 49 18.95 17.09 1.91
CA PRO A 49 17.93 16.53 1.03
C PRO A 49 17.46 15.12 1.44
N LEU A 50 18.34 14.31 2.02
CA LEU A 50 18.00 12.96 2.49
C LEU A 50 17.03 12.98 3.67
N GLY A 51 17.15 13.98 4.56
CA GLY A 51 16.24 14.19 5.70
C GLY A 51 14.81 14.57 5.31
N MET A 52 14.59 14.93 4.04
CA MET A 52 13.27 15.28 3.49
C MET A 52 12.51 14.07 2.97
N ALA A 53 13.18 12.94 2.74
CA ALA A 53 12.53 11.70 2.36
C ALA A 53 11.59 11.22 3.49
N SER A 54 10.45 10.65 3.12
CA SER A 54 9.58 10.00 4.09
C SER A 54 10.35 8.91 4.83
N ARG A 55 10.42 9.00 6.17
CA ARG A 55 11.00 7.95 7.03
C ARG A 55 10.28 6.60 6.93
N ARG A 56 9.10 6.56 6.30
CA ARG A 56 8.36 5.31 6.00
C ARG A 56 8.71 4.73 4.63
N CYS A 57 9.42 5.45 3.77
CA CYS A 57 9.83 4.93 2.47
C CYS A 57 10.78 3.73 2.68
N GLY A 58 10.43 2.57 2.11
CA GLY A 58 11.19 1.32 2.29
C GLY A 58 10.93 0.58 3.60
N MET A 59 10.15 1.15 4.54
CA MET A 59 9.75 0.44 5.75
C MET A 59 8.47 -0.36 5.53
N ARG A 60 8.36 -1.46 6.28
CA ARG A 60 7.15 -2.28 6.27
C ARG A 60 5.96 -1.45 6.70
N GLY A 61 4.89 -1.46 5.91
CA GLY A 61 3.66 -0.78 6.29
C GLY A 61 3.03 -1.46 7.50
N ASN A 62 2.36 -0.72 8.39
CA ASN A 62 1.68 -1.30 9.57
C ASN A 62 0.66 -2.40 9.23
N ARG A 63 0.20 -2.49 7.98
CA ARG A 63 -0.74 -3.52 7.47
C ARG A 63 -0.05 -4.61 6.63
N GLN A 64 1.28 -4.55 6.48
CA GLN A 64 2.00 -5.55 5.71
C GLN A 64 1.97 -6.88 6.46
N LEU A 65 1.61 -7.94 5.75
CA LEU A 65 1.60 -9.27 6.32
C LEU A 65 3.02 -9.67 6.78
N PRO A 66 3.14 -10.49 7.83
CA PRO A 66 4.39 -11.12 8.19
C PRO A 66 5.05 -11.76 6.96
N PRO A 67 6.40 -11.78 6.89
CA PRO A 67 7.10 -12.44 5.79
C PRO A 67 6.66 -13.91 5.74
N GLY A 68 6.44 -14.45 4.55
CA GLY A 68 6.01 -15.83 4.37
C GLY A 68 4.52 -16.10 4.55
N LEU A 69 3.74 -15.23 5.22
CA LEU A 69 2.30 -15.45 5.38
C LEU A 69 1.56 -15.33 4.03
N ALA A 70 1.99 -14.39 3.19
CA ALA A 70 1.45 -14.25 1.84
C ALA A 70 1.77 -15.48 0.98
N ASP A 71 2.98 -16.02 1.09
CA ASP A 71 3.41 -17.20 0.35
C ASP A 71 2.65 -18.45 0.80
N GLN A 72 2.48 -18.64 2.11
CA GLN A 72 1.64 -19.71 2.67
C GLN A 72 0.18 -19.59 2.21
N ALA A 73 -0.37 -18.37 2.15
CA ALA A 73 -1.71 -18.16 1.66
C ALA A 73 -1.83 -18.49 0.16
N LEU A 74 -0.84 -18.12 -0.65
CA LEU A 74 -0.81 -18.45 -2.07
C LEU A 74 -0.68 -19.96 -2.31
N GLU A 75 0.17 -20.65 -1.55
CA GLU A 75 0.31 -22.10 -1.62
C GLU A 75 -1.00 -22.81 -1.23
N LEU A 76 -1.67 -22.35 -0.17
CA LEU A 76 -2.97 -22.88 0.24
C LEU A 76 -4.00 -22.70 -0.87
N ILE A 77 -4.05 -21.53 -1.51
CA ILE A 77 -4.97 -21.26 -2.61
C ILE A 77 -4.66 -22.18 -3.80
N LYS A 78 -3.40 -22.32 -4.20
CA LYS A 78 -3.00 -23.22 -5.29
C LYS A 78 -3.33 -24.68 -5.01
N THR A 79 -3.13 -25.15 -3.78
CA THR A 79 -3.28 -26.57 -3.43
C THR A 79 -4.72 -26.97 -3.10
N ARG A 80 -5.52 -26.05 -2.50
CA ARG A 80 -6.87 -26.35 -2.02
C ARG A 80 -7.99 -25.69 -2.82
N TYR A 81 -7.65 -24.66 -3.60
CA TYR A 81 -8.63 -23.79 -4.25
C TYR A 81 -8.21 -23.40 -5.68
N ALA A 82 -7.52 -24.30 -6.41
CA ALA A 82 -7.05 -24.04 -7.77
C ALA A 82 -8.17 -23.60 -8.73
N ASP A 83 -9.37 -24.14 -8.54
CA ASP A 83 -10.54 -23.89 -9.40
C ASP A 83 -11.34 -22.63 -9.01
N PHE A 84 -10.95 -21.95 -7.93
CA PHE A 84 -11.71 -20.83 -7.38
C PHE A 84 -11.08 -19.49 -7.77
N GLY A 85 -11.91 -18.56 -8.26
CA GLY A 85 -11.52 -17.16 -8.41
C GLY A 85 -11.13 -16.52 -7.06
N PRO A 86 -10.31 -15.45 -7.05
CA PRO A 86 -9.73 -14.88 -5.82
C PRO A 86 -10.78 -14.40 -4.81
N THR A 87 -11.95 -13.96 -5.29
CA THR A 87 -13.08 -13.56 -4.44
C THR A 87 -13.74 -14.77 -3.76
N LEU A 88 -14.00 -15.84 -4.51
CA LEU A 88 -14.66 -17.03 -3.99
C LEU A 88 -13.75 -17.82 -3.04
N ALA A 89 -12.44 -17.88 -3.34
CA ALA A 89 -11.43 -18.44 -2.44
C ALA A 89 -11.40 -17.71 -1.09
N ARG A 90 -11.51 -16.37 -1.09
CA ARG A 90 -11.60 -15.55 0.13
C ARG A 90 -12.86 -15.83 0.94
N GLU A 91 -14.01 -15.95 0.28
CA GLU A 91 -15.28 -16.25 0.95
C GLU A 91 -15.26 -17.63 1.59
N LYS A 92 -14.74 -18.63 0.87
CA LYS A 92 -14.60 -19.99 1.38
C LYS A 92 -13.61 -20.08 2.54
N ALA A 93 -12.48 -19.38 2.46
CA ALA A 93 -11.50 -19.29 3.54
C ALA A 93 -12.06 -18.61 4.81
N ARG A 94 -12.97 -17.64 4.67
CA ARG A 94 -13.65 -16.98 5.82
C ARG A 94 -14.69 -17.85 6.50
N ARG A 95 -15.38 -18.69 5.72
CA ARG A 95 -16.49 -19.53 6.21
C ARG A 95 -16.02 -20.80 6.93
N THR A 96 -14.76 -21.21 6.73
CA THR A 96 -14.26 -22.50 7.21
C THR A 96 -13.48 -22.33 8.52
N PRO A 97 -13.89 -22.95 9.65
CA PRO A 97 -13.05 -23.08 10.84
C PRO A 97 -11.81 -23.92 10.48
N ARG A 98 -10.63 -23.65 11.08
CA ARG A 98 -9.34 -24.30 10.74
C ARG A 98 -9.26 -25.83 10.99
N THR A 99 -10.38 -26.49 11.24
CA THR A 99 -10.47 -27.94 11.44
C THR A 99 -10.76 -28.63 10.11
N VAL A 100 -9.79 -29.40 9.65
CA VAL A 100 -9.75 -30.04 8.33
C VAL A 100 -10.75 -31.21 8.26
N SER A 101 -11.89 -31.03 7.61
CA SER A 101 -12.79 -32.16 7.30
C SER A 101 -13.76 -31.92 6.13
N TRP A 102 -13.33 -31.30 5.02
CA TRP A 102 -14.19 -31.17 3.84
C TRP A 102 -13.56 -31.64 2.53
N GLN A 103 -12.54 -32.50 2.60
CA GLN A 103 -11.85 -32.99 1.41
C GLN A 103 -12.50 -34.21 0.74
N ARG A 104 -13.67 -34.67 1.17
CA ARG A 104 -14.30 -35.87 0.59
C ARG A 104 -15.66 -35.68 -0.06
N ASN A 105 -16.28 -34.51 -0.03
CA ASN A 105 -17.55 -34.34 -0.72
C ASN A 105 -17.85 -32.88 -1.07
N CYS A 106 -17.40 -32.42 -2.23
CA CYS A 106 -17.97 -31.25 -2.90
C CYS A 106 -18.00 -31.56 -4.40
N PRO A 107 -19.19 -31.64 -5.03
CA PRO A 107 -19.28 -31.84 -6.46
C PRO A 107 -18.73 -30.59 -7.14
N ALA A 108 -17.70 -30.78 -7.96
CA ALA A 108 -17.21 -29.75 -8.85
C ALA A 108 -18.38 -29.33 -9.75
N HIS A 109 -18.84 -28.09 -9.60
CA HIS A 109 -19.71 -27.49 -10.59
C HIS A 109 -18.87 -27.29 -11.86
N HIS A 110 -18.96 -28.28 -12.73
CA HIS A 110 -18.53 -28.19 -14.12
C HIS A 110 -19.05 -26.88 -14.71
N GLY A 111 -18.13 -26.15 -15.35
CA GLY A 111 -18.52 -25.14 -16.31
C GLY A 111 -19.38 -25.81 -17.39
N ALA A 112 -20.63 -25.36 -17.50
CA ALA A 112 -21.48 -25.64 -18.64
C ALA A 112 -22.47 -24.50 -18.82
N GLY A 113 -22.33 -23.82 -19.95
CA GLY A 113 -23.41 -23.25 -20.76
C GLY A 113 -24.52 -22.46 -20.06
N TRP A 114 -24.41 -21.14 -20.14
CA TRP A 114 -25.59 -20.33 -20.41
C TRP A 114 -26.11 -20.71 -21.80
N LEU A 115 -27.32 -21.25 -21.93
CA LEU A 115 -28.15 -21.22 -23.16
C LEU A 115 -29.60 -21.68 -22.85
N MET A 116 -30.50 -20.70 -22.84
CA MET A 116 -31.86 -20.67 -23.45
C MET A 116 -32.89 -21.78 -23.17
N GLY A 117 -34.10 -21.34 -22.76
CA GLY A 117 -35.36 -21.90 -23.31
C GLY A 117 -36.37 -22.45 -22.31
N SER A 118 -37.17 -21.58 -21.69
CA SER A 118 -38.48 -21.93 -21.11
C SER A 118 -39.55 -22.01 -22.20
N PRO A 119 -40.54 -22.90 -22.05
CA PRO A 119 -41.95 -22.55 -22.19
C PRO A 119 -42.55 -22.24 -20.82
#